data_AF-A0A3R7BUJ1-F1
#
_entry.id   AF-A0A3R7BUJ1-F1
#
_cell.length_a   1.000
_cell.length_b   1.000
_cell.length_c   1.000
_cell.angle_alpha   90.00
_cell.angle_beta   90.00
_cell.angle_gamma   90.00
#
_symmetry.space_group_name_H-M   'P 1'
#
loop_
_entity.id
_entity.type
_entity.pdbx_description
1 polymer ?
#
loop_
_entity_poly.entity_id
_entity_poly.type
_entity_poly.pdbx_seq_one_letter_code
_entity_poly.pdbx_strand_id
1 'polypeptide(L)' 'MKKFVVEVETLGRRQTRLVPARNENEARRNCTTAESKVISCVPYTGQKVGLSSQEETIERLFRGCLAANRRKKGGC' A
#
# COMPACT_ATOMS: atom_id res chain seq x y z
N MET A 1 5.79 1.12 -16.25
CA MET A 1 6.57 1.30 -15.01
C MET A 1 6.04 0.36 -13.95
N LYS A 2 6.91 -0.28 -13.17
CA LYS A 2 6.51 -1.18 -12.07
C LYS A 2 6.46 -0.39 -10.76
N LYS A 3 5.76 -0.91 -9.76
CA LYS A 3 5.73 -0.35 -8.41
C LYS A 3 6.41 -1.35 -7.47
N PHE A 4 7.15 -0.83 -6.50
CA PHE A 4 7.84 -1.61 -5.49
C PHE A 4 7.42 -1.15 -4.11
N VAL A 5 7.23 -2.09 -3.20
CA VAL A 5 7.07 -1.82 -1.78
C VAL A 5 8.48 -1.82 -1.19
N VAL A 6 8.87 -0.68 -0.63
CA VAL A 6 10.19 -0.52 -0.01
C VAL A 6 9.98 -0.22 1.47
N GLU A 7 10.54 -1.08 2.32
CA GLU A 7 10.64 -0.82 3.74
C GLU A 7 11.99 -0.17 4.02
N VAL A 8 11.95 1.01 4.62
CA VAL A 8 13.13 1.78 4.99
C VAL A 8 13.11 2.04 6.49
N GLU A 9 14.28 1.95 7.12
CA GLU A 9 14.50 2.38 8.49
C GLU A 9 15.25 3.72 8.48
N THR A 10 14.70 4.71 9.16
CA THR A 10 15.27 6.06 9.25
C THR A 10 15.26 6.46 10.71
N LEU A 11 16.43 6.74 11.29
CA LEU A 11 16.59 7.11 12.70
C LEU A 11 15.87 6.16 13.67
N GLY A 12 15.94 4.84 13.40
CA GLY A 12 15.30 3.81 14.22
C GLY A 12 13.79 3.62 14.00
N ARG A 13 13.16 4.40 13.10
CA ARG A 13 11.76 4.25 12.72
C ARG A 13 11.62 3.58 11.36
N ARG A 14 10.83 2.51 11.29
CA ARG A 14 10.49 1.83 10.04
C ARG A 14 9.34 2.51 9.32
N GLN A 15 9.48 2.65 8.01
CA GLN A 15 8.49 3.24 7.11
C GLN A 15 8.35 2.37 5.87
N THR A 16 7.11 2.13 5.46
CA THR A 16 6.81 1.44 4.20
C THR A 16 6.39 2.46 3.15
N ARG A 17 7.05 2.42 1.99
CA ARG A 17 6.85 3.34 0.86
C ARG A 17 6.52 2.57 -0.40
N LEU A 18 5.68 3.15 -1.26
CA LEU A 18 5.39 2.62 -2.59
C LEU A 18 6.16 3.45 -3.62
N VAL A 19 7.07 2.81 -4.36
CA VAL A 19 8.01 3.51 -5.24
C VAL A 19 7.81 3.06 -6.68
N PRO A 20 7.51 3.96 -7.63
CA PRO A 20 7.54 3.63 -9.04
C PRO A 20 9.00 3.50 -9.53
N ALA A 21 9.34 2.38 -10.17
CA ALA A 21 10.67 2.14 -10.72
C ALA A 21 10.63 1.15 -11.90
N ARG A 22 11.72 1.10 -12.69
CA ARG A 22 11.90 0.15 -13.78
C ARG A 22 12.26 -1.25 -13.27
N ASN A 23 13.10 -1.31 -12.23
CA ASN A 23 13.56 -2.54 -11.59
C ASN A 23 13.80 -2.34 -10.08
N GLU A 24 14.09 -3.42 -9.36
CA GLU A 24 14.30 -3.40 -7.91
C GLU A 24 15.51 -2.54 -7.51
N ASN A 25 16.62 -2.64 -8.24
CA ASN A 25 17.84 -1.87 -7.96
C ASN A 25 17.59 -0.35 -8.00
N GLU A 26 16.83 0.11 -8.99
CA GLU A 26 16.41 1.51 -9.11
C GLU A 26 15.50 1.92 -7.94
N ALA A 27 14.54 1.06 -7.56
CA ALA A 27 13.66 1.32 -6.42
C ALA A 27 14.44 1.45 -5.09
N ARG A 28 15.44 0.59 -4.88
CA ARG A 28 16.31 0.63 -3.69
C ARG A 28 17.16 1.90 -3.66
N ARG A 29 17.79 2.25 -4.77
CA ARG A 29 18.61 3.48 -4.88
C ARG A 29 17.77 4.73 -4.58
N ASN A 30 16.55 4.80 -5.12
CA ASN A 30 15.65 5.93 -4.89
C ASN A 30 15.23 6.09 -3.41
N CYS A 31 15.32 5.02 -2.61
CA CYS A 31 14.98 5.03 -1.18
C CYS A 31 16.19 5.07 -0.23
N THR A 32 17.40 4.93 -0.77
CA THR A 32 18.63 4.93 0.03
C THR A 32 19.15 6.36 0.14
N THR A 33 19.23 6.85 1.36
CA THR A 33 19.82 8.16 1.69
C THR A 33 20.88 7.94 2.78
N ALA A 34 21.68 8.96 3.09
CA ALA A 34 22.71 8.86 4.14
C ALA A 34 22.13 8.48 5.52
N GLU A 35 20.85 8.80 5.75
CA GLU A 35 20.14 8.58 7.01
C GLU A 35 19.11 7.44 6.95
N SER A 36 18.95 6.78 5.79
CA SER A 36 17.98 5.70 5.60
C SER A 36 18.62 4.39 5.14
N LYS A 37 18.23 3.30 5.80
CA LYS A 37 18.62 1.94 5.45
C LYS A 37 17.43 1.20 4.84
N VAL A 38 17.59 0.69 3.62
CA VAL A 38 16.58 -0.19 3.01
C VAL A 38 16.62 -1.56 3.71
N ILE A 39 15.49 -1.96 4.27
CA ILE A 39 15.30 -3.25 4.95
C ILE A 39 14.77 -4.30 3.98
N SER A 40 13.79 -3.91 3.16
CA SER A 40 13.13 -4.79 2.19
C SER A 40 12.75 -4.00 0.94
N CYS A 41 12.80 -4.65 -0.22
CA CYS A 41 12.30 -4.11 -1.48
C CYS A 41 11.70 -5.26 -2.28
N VAL A 42 10.40 -5.20 -2.53
CA VAL A 42 9.68 -6.26 -3.25
C VAL A 42 8.74 -5.66 -4.31
N PRO A 43 8.48 -6.36 -5.41
CA PRO A 43 7.51 -5.90 -6.41
C PRO A 43 6.10 -5.83 -5.79
N TYR A 44 5.38 -4.74 -6.08
CA TYR A 44 4.02 -4.56 -5.62
C TYR A 44 3.05 -5.41 -6.44
N THR A 45 2.32 -6.31 -5.77
CA THR A 45 1.37 -7.25 -6.39
C THR A 45 -0.10 -6.86 -6.24
N GLY A 46 -0.39 -5.63 -5.79
CA GLY A 46 -1.78 -5.14 -5.65
C GLY A 46 -2.40 -5.31 -4.26
N GLN A 47 -1.64 -5.79 -3.27
CA GLN A 47 -2.09 -5.94 -1.88
C GLN A 47 -2.18 -4.58 -1.16
N LYS A 48 -3.14 -4.38 -0.25
CA LYS A 48 -3.15 -3.17 0.60
C LYS A 48 -1.91 -3.17 1.50
N VAL A 49 -1.00 -2.23 1.25
CA VAL A 49 0.17 -1.98 2.11
C VAL A 49 -0.11 -0.79 3.02
N GLY A 50 0.22 -0.95 4.31
CA GLY A 50 0.18 0.13 5.30
C GLY A 50 1.30 1.13 5.03
N LEU A 51 1.04 2.11 4.15
CA LEU A 51 2.01 3.13 3.81
C LEU A 51 2.12 4.14 4.95
N SER A 52 3.35 4.51 5.32
CA SER A 52 3.63 5.42 6.45
C SER A 52 3.17 6.87 6.23
N SER A 53 2.48 7.18 5.12
CA SER A 53 1.99 8.51 4.77
C SER A 53 0.48 8.54 4.46
N GLN A 54 -0.26 7.51 4.85
CA GLN A 54 -1.74 7.56 4.82
C GLN A 54 -2.29 7.74 6.22
N GLU A 55 -2.07 8.92 6.80
CA GLU A 55 -3.07 9.47 7.70
C GLU A 55 -4.23 10.02 6.84
N GLU A 56 -5.42 9.46 7.09
CA GLU A 56 -6.70 10.17 7.04
C GLU A 56 -7.49 10.37 5.72
N THR A 57 -7.56 9.38 4.81
CA THR A 57 -8.66 9.38 3.81
C THR A 57 -9.13 7.98 3.35
N ILE A 58 -9.20 6.99 4.24
CA ILE A 58 -9.82 5.68 3.90
C ILE A 58 -10.96 5.31 4.87
N GLU A 59 -11.64 6.27 5.50
CA GLU A 59 -12.81 5.99 6.34
C GLU A 59 -14.16 6.37 5.70
N ARG A 60 -14.20 6.94 4.48
CA ARG A 60 -15.47 7.39 3.86
C ARG A 60 -15.96 6.62 2.64
N LEU A 61 -15.23 5.62 2.13
CA LEU A 61 -15.64 4.93 0.89
C LEU A 61 -16.23 3.51 1.06
N PHE A 62 -16.24 2.94 2.27
CA PHE A 62 -16.73 1.56 2.51
C PHE A 62 -18.14 1.49 3.13
N ARG A 63 -18.93 2.56 3.07
CA ARG A 63 -20.32 2.56 3.59
C ARG A 63 -21.38 2.36 2.51
N GLY A 64 -21.03 1.64 1.43
CA GLY A 64 -21.92 1.34 0.29
C GLY A 64 -22.18 -0.15 0.03
N CYS A 65 -21.69 -1.08 0.86
CA CYS A 65 -21.73 -2.52 0.53
C CYS A 65 -22.44 -3.41 1.55
N LEU A 66 -23.45 -2.92 2.27
CA LEU A 66 -24.28 -3.78 3.13
C LEU A 66 -25.77 -3.42 3.03
N ALA A 67 -26.45 -3.92 2.00
CA ALA A 67 -27.83 -4.42 2.06
C ALA A 67 -28.35 -4.87 0.68
N ALA A 68 -27.57 -5.66 -0.07
CA ALA A 68 -28.12 -6.48 -1.14
C ALA A 68 -28.16 -7.91 -0.65
N ASN A 69 -29.26 -8.32 0.00
CA ASN A 69 -29.75 -9.71 -0.10
C ASN A 69 -31.09 -9.95 0.63
N ARG A 70 -31.99 -10.59 -0.11
CA ARG A 70 -33.12 -11.46 0.30
C ARG A 70 -34.46 -10.82 0.65
N ARG A 71 -35.38 -10.84 -0.32
CA ARG A 71 -36.48 -11.84 -0.35
C ARG A 71 -37.14 -11.90 -1.75
N LYS A 72 -37.13 -13.09 -2.34
CA LYS A 72 -37.94 -13.52 -3.49
C LYS A 72 -38.99 -14.53 -2.97
N LYS A 73 -40.17 -14.55 -3.62
CA LYS A 73 -41.45 -15.30 -3.37
C LYS A 73 -42.47 -14.41 -2.65
N GLY A 74 -43.60 -13.99 -3.24
CA GLY A 74 -44.62 -14.69 -4.05
C GLY A 74 -45.94 -14.61 -3.25
N GLY A 75 -47.16 -14.47 -3.76
CA GLY A 75 -47.77 -14.33 -5.08
C GLY A 75 -49.22 -13.81 -4.88
N CYS A 76 -49.92 -13.57 -6.00
CA CYS A 76 -51.35 -13.16 -6.15
C CYS A 76 -51.94 -12.17 -5.14
#